data_AF-K1T8P1-F1
#
_entry.id   AF-K1T8P1-F1
#
_cell.length_a   1.000
_cell.length_b   1.000
_cell.length_c   1.000
_cell.angle_alpha   90.00
_cell.angle_beta   90.00
_cell.angle_gamma   90.00
#
_symmetry.space_group_name_H-M   'P 1'
#
loop_
_entity.id
_entity.type
_entity.pdbx_description
1 polymer ?
#
loop_
_entity_poly.entity_id
_entity_poly.type
_entity_poly.pdbx_seq_one_letter_code
_entity_poly.pdbx_strand_id
1 'polypeptide(L)'
;MMKMKIIFNDATEITVQQVESHGNYLCVLTIGNTPEQLKVLFTDTSRTSKIIVKERGQTVATYEGYTAFYRTEIYTGKIYGVVMYKPEKTPEVQSSMVQAAVTVAQIQAQSLTDEQALTVKDIYPVWDGNGVSYQKDFYLTHNGKL
;
A
#
# COMPACT_ATOMS: atom_id res chain seq x y z
N MET A 1 7.60 -26.19 20.19
CA MET A 1 7.31 -25.08 19.26
C MET A 1 7.81 -23.79 19.89
N MET A 2 8.79 -23.13 19.28
CA MET A 2 9.30 -21.86 19.80
C MET A 2 8.26 -20.76 19.57
N LYS A 3 8.01 -19.95 20.61
CA LYS A 3 7.03 -18.86 20.56
C LYS A 3 7.73 -17.57 20.14
N MET A 4 7.42 -17.09 18.94
CA MET A 4 7.69 -15.71 18.53
C MET A 4 6.58 -14.82 19.12
N LYS A 5 6.90 -13.56 19.43
CA LYS A 5 5.91 -12.57 19.85
C LYS A 5 6.18 -11.23 19.20
N ILE A 6 5.15 -10.41 19.10
CA ILE A 6 5.30 -8.99 18.83
C ILE A 6 5.00 -8.19 20.09
N ILE A 7 5.68 -7.06 20.21
CA ILE A 7 5.46 -6.04 21.24
C ILE A 7 5.07 -4.77 20.51
N PHE A 8 3.88 -4.26 20.80
CA PHE A 8 3.38 -3.01 20.24
C PHE A 8 3.97 -1.79 20.95
N ASN A 9 3.72 -0.59 20.42
CA ASN A 9 4.20 0.66 20.97
C ASN A 9 3.69 0.93 22.41
N ASP A 10 2.49 0.45 22.74
CA ASP A 10 1.89 0.56 24.07
C ASP A 10 2.34 -0.57 25.03
N ALA A 11 3.38 -1.32 24.66
CA ALA A 11 3.90 -2.50 25.36
C ALA A 11 2.96 -3.72 25.43
N THR A 12 1.77 -3.67 24.81
CA THR A 12 0.93 -4.86 24.64
C THR A 12 1.68 -5.91 23.83
N GLU A 13 1.53 -7.18 24.20
CA GLU A 13 2.19 -8.30 23.52
C GLU A 13 1.18 -9.32 23.00
N ILE A 14 1.45 -9.89 21.82
CA ILE A 14 0.75 -11.09 21.34
C ILE A 14 1.74 -12.13 20.85
N THR A 15 1.41 -13.41 21.04
CA THR A 15 2.14 -14.52 20.43
C THR A 15 1.81 -14.57 18.93
N VAL A 16 2.85 -14.70 18.11
CA VAL A 16 2.72 -14.80 16.66
C VAL A 16 3.43 -16.06 16.18
N GLN A 17 2.97 -16.58 15.04
CA GLN A 17 3.69 -17.64 14.34
C GLN A 17 4.82 -17.05 13.51
N GLN A 18 4.56 -15.93 12.83
CA GLN A 18 5.49 -15.34 11.89
C GLN A 18 5.18 -13.85 11.64
N VAL A 19 6.20 -13.09 11.26
CA VAL A 19 6.09 -11.72 10.78
C VAL A 19 6.95 -11.57 9.52
N GLU A 20 6.35 -11.14 8.41
CA GLU A 20 7.01 -11.00 7.12
C GLU A 20 6.80 -9.61 6.53
N SER A 21 7.84 -9.02 5.96
CA SER A 21 7.74 -7.81 5.16
C SER A 21 7.85 -8.15 3.68
N HIS A 22 6.87 -7.68 2.90
CA HIS A 22 6.74 -7.92 1.46
C HIS A 22 7.02 -6.63 0.66
N GLY A 23 7.96 -5.82 1.14
CA GLY A 23 8.33 -4.52 0.57
C GLY A 23 7.33 -3.41 0.92
N ASN A 24 6.09 -3.52 0.44
CA ASN A 24 5.05 -2.49 0.64
C ASN A 24 4.19 -2.72 1.90
N TYR A 25 4.05 -3.96 2.33
CA TYR A 25 3.21 -4.34 3.47
C TYR A 25 3.93 -5.27 4.43
N LEU A 26 3.39 -5.31 5.65
CA LEU A 26 3.74 -6.24 6.72
C LEU A 26 2.61 -7.27 6.85
N CYS A 27 2.96 -8.54 6.89
CA CYS A 27 2.06 -9.65 7.21
C CYS A 27 2.41 -10.22 8.58
N VAL A 28 1.43 -10.32 9.47
CA VAL A 28 1.58 -10.95 10.80
C VAL A 28 0.66 -12.15 10.89
N LEU A 29 1.25 -13.35 11.05
CA LEU A 29 0.51 -14.60 11.21
C LEU A 29 0.41 -14.97 12.69
N THR A 30 -0.79 -15.31 13.15
CA THR A 30 -1.06 -15.60 14.56
C THR A 30 -1.81 -16.92 14.73
N ILE A 31 -1.60 -17.55 15.88
CA ILE A 31 -2.37 -18.71 16.35
C ILE A 31 -2.96 -18.34 17.71
N GLY A 32 -4.26 -18.57 17.87
CA GLY A 32 -4.96 -18.36 19.14
C GLY A 32 -5.56 -16.98 19.36
N ASN A 33 -5.45 -16.06 18.40
CA ASN A 33 -6.27 -14.83 18.34
C ASN A 33 -7.41 -15.02 17.34
N THR A 34 -8.55 -14.34 17.56
CA THR A 34 -9.62 -14.27 16.55
C THR A 34 -9.42 -13.07 15.62
N PRO A 35 -10.00 -13.09 14.39
CA PRO A 35 -9.95 -11.93 13.50
C PRO A 35 -10.45 -10.62 14.13
N GLU A 36 -11.46 -10.69 15.01
CA GLU A 36 -12.03 -9.53 15.70
C GLU A 36 -11.03 -8.94 16.70
N GLN A 37 -10.35 -9.79 17.47
CA GLN A 37 -9.28 -9.36 18.39
C GLN A 37 -8.13 -8.70 17.62
N LEU A 38 -7.71 -9.33 16.52
CA LEU A 38 -6.68 -8.78 15.65
C LEU A 38 -7.09 -7.42 15.07
N LYS A 39 -8.33 -7.28 14.60
CA LYS A 39 -8.83 -6.01 14.09
C LYS A 39 -8.77 -4.90 15.15
N VAL A 40 -9.17 -5.19 16.39
CA VAL A 40 -9.07 -4.22 17.50
C VAL A 40 -7.62 -3.81 17.77
N LEU A 41 -6.69 -4.77 17.81
CA LEU A 41 -5.29 -4.50 18.08
C LEU A 41 -4.62 -3.70 16.96
N PHE A 42 -4.86 -4.08 15.71
CA PHE A 42 -4.11 -3.57 14.57
C PHE A 42 -4.74 -2.33 13.91
N THR A 43 -5.98 -1.96 14.23
CA THR A 43 -6.59 -0.70 13.75
C THR A 43 -6.15 0.51 14.61
N ASP A 44 -5.67 0.28 15.83
CA ASP A 44 -5.15 1.35 16.68
C ASP A 44 -3.78 1.82 16.14
N THR A 45 -3.77 3.01 15.56
CA THR A 45 -2.58 3.61 14.93
C THR A 45 -1.51 3.98 15.96
N SER A 46 -1.90 4.35 17.18
CA SER A 46 -0.95 4.68 18.25
C SER A 46 -0.21 3.43 18.72
N ARG A 47 -0.92 2.29 18.82
CA ARG A 47 -0.39 0.98 19.15
C ARG A 47 0.51 0.42 18.06
N THR A 48 0.08 0.52 16.80
CA THR A 48 0.79 -0.05 15.63
C THR A 48 1.89 0.84 15.06
N SER A 49 2.04 2.07 15.57
CA SER A 49 3.12 3.00 15.19
C SER A 49 4.52 2.37 15.27
N LYS A 50 4.72 1.43 16.20
CA LYS A 50 5.92 0.62 16.36
C LYS A 50 5.56 -0.83 16.73
N ILE A 51 6.15 -1.79 16.03
CA ILE A 51 6.00 -3.23 16.27
C ILE A 51 7.40 -3.84 16.39
N ILE A 52 7.73 -4.37 17.56
CA ILE A 52 8.99 -5.05 17.82
C ILE A 52 8.75 -6.55 17.80
N VAL A 53 9.48 -7.28 16.96
CA VAL A 53 9.40 -8.75 16.91
C VAL A 53 10.48 -9.34 17.81
N LYS A 54 10.07 -10.21 18.73
CA LYS A 54 10.99 -10.99 19.56
C LYS A 54 10.87 -12.48 19.31
N GLU A 55 12.02 -13.13 19.19
CA GLU A 55 12.15 -14.58 19.13
C GLU A 55 13.17 -15.03 20.18
N ARG A 56 12.80 -16.01 21.01
CA ARG A 56 13.62 -16.50 22.14
C ARG A 56 14.14 -15.37 23.05
N GLY A 57 13.32 -14.33 23.24
CA GLY A 57 13.64 -13.16 24.07
C GLY A 57 14.52 -12.10 23.40
N GLN A 58 15.08 -12.37 22.22
CA GLN A 58 15.89 -11.43 21.46
C GLN A 58 15.03 -10.67 20.46
N THR A 59 15.32 -9.38 20.26
CA THR A 59 14.70 -8.58 19.19
C THR A 59 15.30 -9.01 17.86
N VAL A 60 14.45 -9.49 16.95
CA VAL A 60 14.86 -9.93 15.60
C VAL A 60 14.47 -8.94 14.51
N ALA A 61 13.46 -8.10 14.76
CA ALA A 61 13.05 -7.04 13.84
C ALA A 61 12.33 -5.92 14.59
N THR A 62 12.31 -4.73 13.98
CA THR A 62 11.48 -3.60 14.42
C THR A 62 10.88 -2.95 13.19
N TYR A 63 9.56 -2.79 13.21
CA TYR A 63 8.78 -2.20 12.13
C TYR A 63 8.11 -0.93 12.64
N GLU A 64 8.29 0.17 11.92
CA GLU A 64 7.74 1.48 12.28
C GLU A 64 6.88 2.02 11.14
N GLY A 65 5.78 2.69 11.50
CA GLY A 65 4.88 3.37 10.57
C GLY A 65 3.84 2.47 9.86
N TYR A 66 3.77 1.18 10.18
CA TYR A 66 2.73 0.28 9.65
C TYR A 66 1.40 0.48 10.39
N THR A 67 0.75 1.62 10.14
CA THR A 67 -0.48 2.05 10.85
C THR A 67 -1.75 1.91 10.03
N ALA A 68 -1.65 1.59 8.73
CA ALA A 68 -2.81 1.35 7.88
C ALA A 68 -3.21 -0.13 7.92
N PHE A 69 -4.20 -0.47 8.74
CA PHE A 69 -4.84 -1.78 8.71
C PHE A 69 -5.57 -1.99 7.39
N TYR A 70 -5.26 -3.09 6.69
CA TYR A 70 -5.85 -3.37 5.39
C TYR A 70 -6.89 -4.49 5.46
N ARG A 71 -6.49 -5.67 5.92
CA ARG A 71 -7.38 -6.83 6.02
C ARG A 71 -6.86 -7.88 6.99
N THR A 72 -7.76 -8.78 7.37
CA THR A 72 -7.42 -10.09 7.93
C THR A 72 -7.46 -11.17 6.86
N GLU A 73 -6.67 -12.21 7.05
CA GLU A 73 -6.61 -13.38 6.18
C GLU A 73 -6.82 -14.65 7.00
N ILE A 74 -7.47 -15.66 6.42
CA ILE A 74 -7.75 -16.94 7.08
C ILE A 74 -6.96 -18.02 6.37
N TYR A 75 -6.12 -18.71 7.14
CA TYR A 75 -5.31 -19.83 6.67
C TYR A 75 -5.80 -21.14 7.29
N THR A 76 -5.38 -22.26 6.69
CA THR A 76 -5.69 -23.60 7.20
C THR A 76 -5.20 -23.76 8.65
N GLY A 77 -5.96 -24.49 9.48
CA GLY A 77 -5.55 -24.77 10.86
C GLY A 77 -5.82 -23.62 11.85
N LYS A 78 -6.76 -22.72 11.54
CA LYS A 78 -7.11 -21.55 12.39
C LYS A 78 -5.92 -20.59 12.61
N ILE A 79 -5.05 -20.50 11.61
CA ILE A 79 -4.03 -19.46 11.54
C ILE A 79 -4.69 -18.23 10.90
N TYR A 80 -4.50 -17.08 11.52
CA TYR A 80 -5.06 -15.82 11.02
C TYR A 80 -3.93 -14.83 10.74
N GLY A 81 -4.01 -14.19 9.58
CA GLY A 81 -3.09 -13.16 9.13
C GLY A 81 -3.65 -11.75 9.30
N VAL A 82 -2.78 -10.78 9.51
CA VAL A 82 -3.07 -9.35 9.41
C VAL A 82 -2.14 -8.72 8.39
N VAL A 83 -2.70 -7.98 7.44
CA VAL A 83 -1.95 -7.20 6.46
C VAL A 83 -2.01 -5.72 6.83
N MET A 84 -0.84 -5.12 7.02
CA MET A 84 -0.66 -3.71 7.35
C MET A 84 0.19 -3.02 6.29
N TYR A 85 -0.14 -1.77 5.96
CA TYR A 85 0.69 -0.91 5.12
C TYR A 85 1.21 0.29 5.91
N LYS A 86 2.25 0.92 5.40
CA LYS A 86 2.47 2.34 5.68
C LYS A 86 1.39 3.16 4.95
N PRO A 87 0.79 4.20 5.54
CA PRO A 87 -0.30 4.95 4.92
C PRO A 87 -0.01 5.45 3.50
N GLU A 88 1.23 5.85 3.22
CA GLU A 88 1.69 6.34 1.91
C GLU A 88 1.98 5.21 0.90
N LYS A 89 1.89 3.95 1.32
CA LYS A 89 2.17 2.76 0.52
C LYS A 89 0.95 1.88 0.30
N THR A 90 -0.26 2.29 0.67
CA THR A 90 -1.45 1.50 0.39
C THR A 90 -1.66 1.34 -1.13
N PRO A 91 -2.33 0.27 -1.59
CA PRO A 91 -2.62 0.09 -3.01
C PRO A 91 -3.37 1.27 -3.64
N GLU A 92 -4.27 1.91 -2.88
CA GLU A 92 -5.07 3.06 -3.34
C GLU A 92 -4.20 4.30 -3.54
N VAL A 93 -3.29 4.59 -2.60
CA VAL A 93 -2.34 5.71 -2.73
C VAL A 93 -1.39 5.47 -3.90
N GLN A 94 -0.87 4.25 -4.05
CA GLN A 94 -0.01 3.91 -5.17
C GLN A 94 -0.75 4.06 -6.51
N SER A 95 -1.98 3.55 -6.60
CA SER A 95 -2.82 3.69 -7.80
C SER A 95 -3.09 5.17 -8.13
N SER A 96 -3.41 5.99 -7.13
CA SER A 96 -3.62 7.43 -7.31
C SER A 96 -2.37 8.14 -7.82
N MET A 97 -1.19 7.83 -7.26
CA MET A 97 0.08 8.40 -7.73
C MET A 97 0.40 8.00 -9.17
N VAL A 98 0.17 6.74 -9.54
CA VAL A 98 0.34 6.26 -10.93
C VAL A 98 -0.62 7.00 -11.86
N GLN A 99 -1.89 7.14 -11.50
CA GLN A 99 -2.87 7.86 -12.32
C GLN A 99 -2.47 9.33 -12.49
N ALA A 100 -2.01 10.00 -11.44
CA ALA A 100 -1.52 11.37 -11.52
C ALA A 100 -0.29 11.49 -12.43
N ALA A 101 0.65 10.55 -12.32
CA ALA A 101 1.82 10.51 -13.20
C ALA A 101 1.45 10.31 -14.68
N VAL A 102 0.47 9.42 -14.95
CA VAL A 102 -0.07 9.22 -16.31
C VAL A 102 -0.71 10.50 -16.83
N THR A 103 -1.51 11.19 -16.02
CA THR A 103 -2.11 12.48 -16.42
C THR A 103 -1.06 13.53 -16.72
N VAL A 104 -0.01 13.65 -15.90
CA VAL A 104 1.11 14.58 -16.17
C VAL A 104 1.82 14.20 -17.46
N ALA A 105 2.08 12.91 -17.69
CA ALA A 105 2.68 12.42 -18.92
C ALA A 105 1.80 12.75 -20.14
N GLN A 106 0.48 12.62 -20.05
CA GLN A 106 -0.45 13.00 -21.12
C GLN A 106 -0.42 14.51 -21.42
N ILE A 107 -0.35 15.35 -20.38
CA ILE A 107 -0.23 16.81 -20.55
C ILE A 107 1.08 17.16 -21.26
N GLN A 108 2.19 16.57 -20.82
CA GLN A 108 3.50 16.76 -21.45
C GLN A 108 3.53 16.21 -22.88
N ALA A 109 2.79 15.13 -23.12
CA ALA A 109 2.71 14.48 -24.42
C ALA A 109 2.09 15.38 -25.51
N GLN A 110 1.35 16.43 -25.15
CA GLN A 110 0.84 17.43 -26.10
C GLN A 110 1.95 18.21 -26.83
N SER A 111 3.17 18.18 -26.30
CA SER A 111 4.34 18.83 -26.91
C SER A 111 5.21 17.87 -27.75
N LEU A 112 4.88 16.58 -27.79
CA LEU A 112 5.65 15.58 -28.54
C LEU A 112 5.41 15.70 -30.04
N THR A 113 6.42 15.34 -30.83
CA THR A 113 6.22 15.08 -32.26
C THR A 113 5.44 13.78 -32.48
N ASP A 114 4.84 13.62 -33.65
CA ASP A 114 4.10 12.39 -34.00
C ASP A 114 4.96 11.13 -33.82
N GLU A 115 6.24 11.18 -34.21
CA GLU A 115 7.20 10.08 -34.03
C GLU A 115 7.42 9.73 -32.54
N GLN A 116 7.52 10.74 -31.68
CA GLN A 116 7.69 10.54 -30.23
C GLN A 116 6.41 10.03 -29.57
N ALA A 117 5.24 10.52 -29.99
CA ALA A 117 3.94 10.09 -29.48
C ALA A 117 3.70 8.57 -29.67
N LEU A 118 4.17 8.00 -30.78
CA LEU A 118 4.07 6.56 -31.04
C LEU A 118 4.81 5.69 -30.00
N THR A 119 5.89 6.21 -29.40
CA THR A 119 6.68 5.48 -28.40
C THR A 119 6.00 5.38 -27.04
N VAL A 120 5.04 6.28 -26.77
CA VAL A 120 4.30 6.38 -25.49
C VAL A 120 2.82 6.07 -25.65
N LYS A 121 2.42 5.38 -26.72
CA LYS A 121 1.01 5.18 -27.09
C LYS A 121 0.11 4.65 -25.97
N ASP A 122 0.67 3.87 -25.04
CA ASP A 122 -0.06 3.22 -23.94
C ASP A 122 -0.54 4.23 -22.86
N ILE A 123 -0.04 5.47 -22.87
CA ILE A 123 -0.52 6.53 -21.95
C ILE A 123 -1.78 7.22 -22.47
N TYR A 124 -2.19 7.00 -23.71
CA TYR A 124 -3.37 7.64 -24.30
C TYR A 124 -4.64 6.81 -24.04
N PRO A 125 -5.73 7.42 -23.50
CA PRO A 125 -6.94 6.69 -23.10
C PRO A 125 -7.74 6.05 -24.26
N VAL A 126 -7.55 6.52 -25.50
CA VAL A 126 -8.21 6.00 -26.69
C VAL A 126 -7.16 5.97 -27.78
N TRP A 127 -6.56 4.83 -28.10
CA TRP A 127 -5.64 4.66 -29.23
C TRP A 127 -6.14 3.49 -30.09
N ASP A 128 -6.59 3.77 -31.31
CA ASP A 128 -7.19 2.77 -32.21
C ASP A 128 -6.23 2.31 -33.33
N GLY A 129 -4.98 2.76 -33.31
CA GLY A 129 -3.98 2.45 -34.33
C GLY A 129 -4.01 3.33 -35.57
N ASN A 130 -5.05 4.17 -35.76
CA ASN A 130 -5.13 5.15 -36.85
C ASN A 130 -4.72 6.56 -36.40
N GLY A 131 -4.42 6.74 -35.11
CA GLY A 131 -4.00 8.00 -34.51
C GLY A 131 -5.09 8.60 -33.63
N VAL A 132 -4.69 9.49 -32.73
CA VAL A 132 -5.60 10.10 -31.74
C VAL A 132 -5.40 11.60 -31.80
N SER A 133 -6.46 12.30 -32.22
CA SER A 133 -6.43 13.75 -32.29
C SER A 133 -6.82 14.33 -30.94
N TYR A 134 -5.85 14.78 -30.16
CA TYR A 134 -6.09 15.60 -28.98
C TYR A 134 -6.16 17.07 -29.40
N GLN A 135 -7.19 17.80 -28.95
CA GLN A 135 -7.20 19.25 -29.11
C GLN A 135 -6.01 19.86 -28.36
N LYS A 136 -5.11 20.51 -29.09
CA LYS A 136 -4.06 21.35 -28.53
C LYS A 136 -4.70 22.55 -27.83
N ASP A 137 -4.15 22.97 -26.68
CA ASP A 137 -4.52 24.19 -25.95
C ASP A 137 -5.88 24.18 -25.20
N PHE A 138 -6.38 23.02 -24.76
CA PHE A 138 -7.56 22.96 -23.88
C PHE A 138 -7.16 23.15 -22.40
N TYR A 139 -7.64 24.23 -21.78
CA TYR A 139 -7.39 24.54 -20.36
C TYR A 139 -8.67 24.35 -19.53
N LEU A 140 -8.53 23.82 -18.32
CA LEU A 140 -9.63 23.73 -17.37
C LEU A 140 -9.76 25.07 -16.64
N THR A 141 -10.77 25.87 -16.98
CA THR A 141 -11.05 27.10 -16.24
C THR A 141 -11.77 26.77 -14.94
N HIS A 142 -11.18 27.11 -13.79
CA HIS A 142 -11.83 27.01 -12.49
C HIS A 142 -12.16 28.42 -11.98
N ASN A 143 -13.44 28.70 -11.75
CA ASN A 143 -13.95 30.03 -11.36
C ASN A 143 -13.54 31.17 -12.32
N GLY A 144 -13.55 30.90 -13.64
CA GLY A 144 -13.30 31.93 -14.66
C GLY A 144 -11.84 32.37 -14.77
N LYS A 145 -10.89 31.62 -14.20
CA LYS A 145 -9.46 31.81 -14.43
C LYS A 145 -8.85 30.50 -14.94
N LEU A 146 -7.93 30.63 -15.89
CA LEU A 146 -6.97 29.59 -16.23
C LEU A 146 -6.08 29.30 -15.02
#